data_AF-A0A2U1YN17-F1
#
_entry.id   AF-A0A2U1YN17-F1
#
_cell.length_a   1.000
_cell.length_b   1.000
_cell.length_c   1.000
_cell.angle_alpha   90.00
_cell.angle_beta   90.00
_cell.angle_gamma   90.00
#
_symmetry.space_group_name_H-M   'P 1'
#
loop_
_entity.id
_entity.type
_entity.pdbx_description
1 polymer ?
#
loop_
_entity_poly.entity_id
_entity_poly.type
_entity_poly.pdbx_seq_one_letter_code
_entity_poly.pdbx_strand_id
1 'polypeptide(L)'
;MGNLITGIIALSLTALLGVAGATIWGDVAHGSQARAKATGYRNSAGQIQSAIDLFRSQEGGWPASMAELRTHGYLKTSAAVEPSAAWAFEEDFVVVSGVSPEVCLALLEESGWTATGWSRSAGVPSCPTAATSPYPGCCNR
;
A
#
# COMPACT_ATOMS: atom_id res chain seq x y z
N MET A 1 18.52 -32.64 -44.48
CA MET A 1 19.13 -32.63 -43.13
C MET A 1 19.28 -31.23 -42.51
N GLY A 2 19.01 -30.12 -43.23
CA GLY A 2 19.04 -28.76 -42.65
C GLY A 2 17.80 -28.36 -41.83
N ASN A 3 16.61 -28.90 -42.14
CA ASN A 3 15.36 -28.49 -41.49
C ASN A 3 15.18 -29.01 -40.05
N LEU A 4 15.88 -30.08 -39.66
CA LEU A 4 15.74 -30.68 -38.33
C LEU A 4 16.57 -29.89 -37.28
N ILE A 5 17.74 -29.39 -37.68
CA ILE A 5 18.61 -28.56 -36.85
C ILE A 5 17.97 -27.19 -36.60
N THR A 6 17.41 -26.55 -37.63
CA THR A 6 16.73 -25.24 -37.49
C THR A 6 15.50 -25.33 -36.60
N GLY A 7 14.75 -26.43 -36.63
CA GLY A 7 13.59 -26.65 -35.76
C GLY A 7 13.95 -26.82 -34.29
N ILE A 8 15.03 -27.55 -33.98
CA ILE A 8 15.50 -27.76 -32.60
C ILE A 8 16.06 -26.46 -32.00
N ILE A 9 16.79 -25.66 -32.79
CA ILE A 9 17.32 -24.36 -32.35
C ILE A 9 16.18 -23.36 -32.09
N ALA A 10 15.13 -23.34 -32.94
CA ALA A 10 14.00 -22.43 -32.75
C ALA A 10 13.16 -22.75 -31.50
N LEU A 11 12.93 -24.04 -31.21
CA LEU A 11 12.17 -24.46 -30.02
C LEU A 11 12.92 -24.18 -28.71
N SER A 12 14.24 -24.36 -28.71
CA SER A 12 15.07 -24.06 -27.53
C SER A 12 15.17 -22.56 -27.26
N LEU A 13 15.24 -21.72 -28.29
CA LEU A 13 15.24 -20.25 -28.13
C LEU A 13 13.91 -19.74 -27.57
N THR A 14 12.79 -20.30 -28.01
CA THR A 14 11.44 -19.93 -27.51
C THR A 14 11.25 -20.37 -26.05
N ALA A 15 11.77 -21.54 -25.67
CA ALA A 15 11.74 -22.01 -24.28
C ALA A 15 12.60 -21.13 -23.35
N LEU A 16 13.79 -20.70 -23.80
CA LEU A 16 14.67 -19.79 -23.07
C LEU A 16 14.05 -18.39 -22.89
N LEU A 17 13.41 -17.87 -23.94
CA LEU A 17 12.67 -16.59 -23.87
C LEU A 17 11.43 -16.69 -22.98
N GLY A 18 10.74 -17.83 -22.95
CA GLY A 18 9.60 -18.08 -22.06
C GLY A 18 9.98 -18.11 -20.58
N VAL A 19 11.10 -18.74 -20.23
CA VAL A 19 11.59 -18.82 -18.84
C VAL A 19 12.20 -17.49 -18.36
N ALA A 20 12.93 -16.79 -19.23
CA ALA A 20 13.43 -15.44 -18.93
C ALA A 20 12.29 -14.42 -18.83
N GLY A 21 11.24 -14.57 -19.64
CA GLY A 21 10.02 -13.77 -19.56
C GLY A 21 9.24 -14.02 -18.26
N ALA A 22 9.01 -15.28 -17.88
CA ALA A 22 8.20 -15.57 -16.69
C ALA A 22 8.79 -15.03 -15.39
N THR A 23 10.12 -15.05 -15.23
CA THR A 23 10.81 -14.57 -14.02
C THR A 23 10.87 -13.05 -13.94
N ILE A 24 11.27 -12.39 -15.04
CA ILE A 24 11.40 -10.92 -15.07
C ILE A 24 10.03 -10.23 -15.05
N TRP A 25 9.01 -10.80 -15.70
CA TRP A 25 7.66 -10.24 -15.69
C TRP A 25 6.93 -10.54 -14.39
N GLY A 26 7.24 -11.64 -13.70
CA GLY A 26 6.67 -11.97 -12.39
C GLY A 26 7.00 -10.92 -11.33
N ASP A 27 8.29 -10.57 -11.18
CA ASP A 27 8.71 -9.58 -10.18
C ASP A 27 8.18 -8.16 -10.50
N VAL A 28 8.09 -7.81 -11.78
CA VAL A 28 7.52 -6.53 -12.22
C VAL A 28 5.99 -6.49 -12.05
N ALA A 29 5.30 -7.61 -12.29
CA ALA A 29 3.85 -7.73 -12.07
C ALA A 29 3.51 -7.67 -10.57
N HIS A 30 4.26 -8.37 -9.71
CA HIS A 30 4.07 -8.31 -8.26
C HIS A 30 4.38 -6.92 -7.69
N GLY A 31 5.46 -6.28 -8.15
CA GLY A 31 5.79 -4.90 -7.76
C GLY A 31 4.75 -3.88 -8.22
N SER A 32 4.22 -4.01 -9.44
CA SER A 32 3.16 -3.12 -9.96
C SER A 32 1.83 -3.33 -9.24
N GLN A 33 1.46 -4.56 -8.90
CA GLN A 33 0.27 -4.85 -8.10
C GLN A 33 0.39 -4.29 -6.68
N ALA A 34 1.55 -4.43 -6.03
CA ALA A 34 1.79 -3.89 -4.70
C ALA A 34 1.68 -2.36 -4.67
N ARG A 35 2.25 -1.67 -5.68
CA ARG A 35 2.12 -0.21 -5.84
C ARG A 35 0.68 0.22 -6.12
N ALA A 36 -0.04 -0.49 -6.99
CA ALA A 36 -1.45 -0.19 -7.25
C ALA A 36 -2.30 -0.30 -5.97
N LYS A 37 -2.07 -1.33 -5.16
CA LYS A 37 -2.71 -1.44 -3.83
C LYS A 37 -2.27 -0.33 -2.90
N ALA A 38 -0.98 0.01 -2.84
CA ALA A 38 -0.45 1.11 -2.03
C ALA A 38 -1.11 2.45 -2.39
N THR A 39 -1.29 2.75 -3.68
CA THR A 39 -2.03 3.92 -4.16
C THR A 39 -3.49 3.89 -3.69
N GLY A 40 -4.14 2.72 -3.74
CA GLY A 40 -5.48 2.52 -3.17
C GLY A 40 -5.54 2.88 -1.68
N TYR A 41 -4.59 2.38 -0.88
CA TYR A 41 -4.48 2.72 0.53
C TYR A 41 -4.22 4.21 0.74
N ARG A 42 -3.36 4.84 -0.05
CA ARG A 42 -3.11 6.29 0.03
C ARG A 42 -4.38 7.10 -0.25
N ASN A 43 -5.16 6.70 -1.23
CA ASN A 43 -6.45 7.35 -1.54
C ASN A 43 -7.45 7.17 -0.40
N SER A 44 -7.53 5.97 0.20
CA SER A 44 -8.36 5.71 1.37
C SER A 44 -7.93 6.54 2.57
N ALA A 45 -6.63 6.66 2.81
CA ALA A 45 -6.11 7.54 3.84
C ALA A 45 -6.53 8.99 3.56
N GLY A 46 -6.37 9.49 2.33
CA GLY A 46 -6.82 10.82 1.94
C GLY A 46 -8.32 11.07 2.22
N GLN A 47 -9.18 10.07 1.98
CA GLN A 47 -10.59 10.14 2.34
C GLN A 47 -10.82 10.19 3.85
N ILE A 48 -10.07 9.40 4.63
CA ILE A 48 -10.13 9.41 6.09
C ILE A 48 -9.71 10.78 6.62
N GLN A 49 -8.58 11.33 6.16
CA GLN A 49 -8.13 12.67 6.54
C GLN A 49 -9.17 13.74 6.20
N SER A 50 -9.72 13.69 4.98
CA SER A 50 -10.76 14.65 4.56
C SER A 50 -12.00 14.55 5.45
N ALA A 51 -12.38 13.35 5.89
CA ALA A 51 -13.48 13.13 6.82
C ALA A 51 -13.16 13.67 8.22
N ILE A 52 -11.93 13.50 8.71
CA ILE A 52 -11.44 14.05 9.97
C ILE A 52 -11.47 15.59 9.92
N ASP A 53 -10.93 16.20 8.86
CA ASP A 53 -10.90 17.65 8.68
C ASP A 53 -12.31 18.23 8.61
N LEU A 54 -13.23 17.54 7.92
CA LEU A 54 -14.62 17.95 7.82
C LEU A 54 -15.35 17.83 9.16
N PHE A 55 -15.14 16.74 9.91
CA PHE A 55 -15.66 16.58 11.27
C PHE A 55 -15.15 17.70 12.17
N ARG A 56 -13.85 17.99 12.14
CA ARG A 56 -13.24 19.07 12.93
C ARG A 56 -13.82 20.44 12.60
N SER A 57 -14.05 20.70 11.32
CA SER A 57 -14.64 21.95 10.84
C SER A 57 -16.09 22.14 11.30
N GLN A 58 -16.88 21.07 11.39
CA GLN A 58 -18.31 21.14 11.72
C GLN A 58 -18.61 20.97 13.21
N GLU A 59 -17.91 20.06 13.89
CA GLU A 59 -18.17 19.68 15.29
C GLU A 59 -17.22 20.41 16.28
N GLY A 60 -16.17 21.07 15.78
CA GLY A 60 -15.25 21.86 16.58
C GLY A 60 -14.20 21.06 17.37
N GLY A 61 -14.08 19.76 17.13
CA GLY A 61 -13.13 18.87 17.80
C GLY A 61 -12.66 17.72 16.89
N TRP A 62 -11.68 16.94 17.34
CA TRP A 62 -11.24 15.75 16.61
C TRP A 62 -12.21 14.58 16.84
N PRO A 63 -12.49 13.74 15.82
CA PRO A 63 -13.25 12.52 16.03
C PRO A 63 -12.47 11.57 16.94
N ALA A 64 -13.15 10.94 17.89
CA ALA A 64 -12.57 9.95 18.81
C ALA A 64 -12.34 8.59 18.14
N SER A 65 -12.99 8.30 17.01
CA SER A 65 -12.82 7.03 16.31
C SER A 65 -13.31 7.03 14.86
N MET A 66 -12.87 6.01 14.09
CA MET A 66 -13.44 5.69 12.77
C MET A 66 -14.95 5.41 12.82
N ALA A 67 -15.45 4.91 13.95
CA ALA A 67 -16.87 4.65 14.11
C ALA A 67 -17.68 5.95 14.17
N GLU A 68 -17.16 6.98 14.84
CA GLU A 68 -17.80 8.29 14.92
C GLU A 68 -17.90 8.96 13.55
N LEU A 69 -16.81 8.92 12.77
CA LEU A 69 -16.81 9.41 11.38
C LEU A 69 -17.87 8.70 10.50
N ARG A 70 -18.11 7.41 10.74
CA ARG A 70 -19.15 6.65 10.02
C ARG A 70 -20.55 7.00 10.51
N THR A 71 -20.75 7.07 11.82
CA THR A 71 -22.05 7.36 12.44
C THR A 71 -22.55 8.75 12.07
N HIS A 72 -21.65 9.74 12.02
CA HIS A 72 -21.99 11.10 11.59
C HIS A 72 -22.01 11.27 10.05
N GLY A 73 -21.74 10.20 9.28
CA GLY A 73 -21.86 10.21 7.83
C GLY A 73 -20.70 10.86 7.07
N TYR A 74 -19.63 11.27 7.76
CA TYR A 74 -18.43 11.85 7.14
C TYR A 74 -17.59 10.81 6.38
N LEU A 75 -17.66 9.54 6.77
CA LEU A 75 -16.95 8.44 6.11
C LEU A 75 -17.92 7.32 5.70
N LYS A 76 -18.00 7.04 4.39
CA LYS A 76 -18.74 5.87 3.88
C LYS A 76 -17.88 4.60 4.00
N THR A 77 -18.51 3.48 4.32
CA THR A 77 -17.88 2.18 4.65
C THR A 77 -16.97 1.59 3.57
N SER A 78 -16.92 2.17 2.37
CA SER A 78 -16.18 1.69 1.20
C SER A 78 -14.68 1.99 1.21
N ALA A 79 -14.14 2.69 2.21
CA ALA A 79 -12.72 3.07 2.22
C ALA A 79 -11.73 1.91 2.50
N ALA A 80 -12.20 0.71 2.85
CA ALA A 80 -11.31 -0.44 3.06
C ALA A 80 -11.03 -1.15 1.73
N VAL A 81 -9.81 -0.95 1.19
CA VAL A 81 -9.32 -1.60 -0.04
C VAL A 81 -9.11 -3.11 0.15
N GLU A 82 -8.98 -3.59 1.40
CA GLU A 82 -8.96 -5.01 1.76
C GLU A 82 -9.66 -5.22 3.12
N PRO A 83 -10.32 -6.38 3.34
CA PRO A 83 -10.98 -6.70 4.61
C PRO A 83 -10.00 -6.91 5.78
N SER A 84 -8.72 -7.22 5.50
CA SER A 84 -7.69 -7.37 6.53
C SER A 84 -7.09 -6.04 7.01
N ALA A 85 -7.37 -4.94 6.31
CA ALA A 85 -6.78 -3.65 6.61
C ALA A 85 -7.45 -3.00 7.82
N ALA A 86 -6.67 -2.79 8.87
CA ALA A 86 -7.10 -2.08 10.07
C ALA A 86 -6.53 -0.66 10.07
N TRP A 87 -7.43 0.32 9.99
CA TRP A 87 -7.11 1.74 10.04
C TRP A 87 -7.16 2.25 11.48
N ALA A 88 -6.16 3.05 11.85
CA ALA A 88 -6.12 3.81 13.08
C ALA A 88 -5.73 5.25 12.75
N PHE A 89 -6.22 6.20 13.53
CA PHE A 89 -5.81 7.59 13.41
C PHE A 89 -5.77 8.28 14.77
N GLU A 90 -4.95 9.31 14.87
CA GLU A 90 -4.88 10.23 16.01
C GLU A 90 -4.49 11.61 15.46
N GLU A 91 -5.36 12.61 15.67
CA GLU A 91 -5.20 13.99 15.15
C GLU A 91 -4.79 14.02 13.65
N ASP A 92 -3.53 14.34 13.37
CA ASP A 92 -2.96 14.50 12.02
C ASP A 92 -2.35 13.22 11.43
N PHE A 93 -2.50 12.09 12.11
CA PHE A 93 -1.85 10.84 11.73
C PHE A 93 -2.85 9.74 11.42
N VAL A 94 -2.79 9.16 10.21
CA VAL A 94 -3.55 7.95 9.82
C VAL A 94 -2.57 6.85 9.47
N VAL A 95 -2.81 5.67 10.03
CA VAL A 95 -2.05 4.44 9.82
C VAL A 95 -2.94 3.31 9.36
N VAL A 96 -2.38 2.51 8.46
CA VAL A 96 -2.93 1.20 8.10
C VAL A 96 -2.05 0.07 8.62
N SER A 97 -2.68 -0.99 9.11
CA SER A 97 -2.06 -2.26 9.52
C SER A 97 -2.83 -3.45 8.92
N GLY A 98 -2.28 -4.66 9.00
CA GLY A 98 -2.93 -5.86 8.43
C GLY A 98 -2.90 -5.92 6.89
N VAL A 99 -1.95 -5.20 6.29
CA VAL A 99 -1.66 -5.22 4.85
C VAL A 99 -0.42 -6.07 4.57
N SER A 100 -0.27 -6.59 3.35
CA SER A 100 0.92 -7.39 3.02
C SER A 100 2.20 -6.53 3.14
N PRO A 101 3.35 -7.12 3.54
CA PRO A 101 4.59 -6.39 3.69
C PRO A 101 4.99 -5.60 2.45
N GLU A 102 4.81 -6.17 1.26
CA GLU A 102 5.19 -5.56 -0.02
C GLU A 102 4.37 -4.30 -0.32
N VAL A 103 3.07 -4.34 -0.01
CA VAL A 103 2.17 -3.18 -0.14
C VAL A 103 2.52 -2.12 0.90
N CYS A 104 2.81 -2.54 2.13
CA CYS A 104 3.19 -1.64 3.22
C CYS A 104 4.48 -0.88 2.91
N LEU A 105 5.52 -1.60 2.45
CA LEU A 105 6.78 -1.02 2.03
C LEU A 105 6.59 -0.03 0.87
N ALA A 106 5.76 -0.37 -0.12
CA ALA A 106 5.43 0.53 -1.22
C ALA A 106 4.69 1.80 -0.72
N LEU A 107 3.75 1.65 0.22
CA LEU A 107 3.03 2.78 0.80
C LEU A 107 3.96 3.71 1.58
N LEU A 108 4.90 3.18 2.35
CA LEU A 108 5.88 3.97 3.11
C LEU A 108 6.81 4.77 2.18
N GLU A 109 7.28 4.15 1.10
CA GLU A 109 8.07 4.82 0.05
C GLU A 109 7.28 5.97 -0.59
N GLU A 110 6.02 5.72 -0.99
CA GLU A 110 5.15 6.73 -1.59
C GLU A 110 4.73 7.85 -0.62
N SER A 111 4.74 7.57 0.68
CA SER A 111 4.33 8.50 1.75
C SER A 111 5.51 9.29 2.34
N GLY A 112 6.71 9.18 1.75
CA GLY A 112 7.85 10.02 2.10
C GLY A 112 8.62 9.60 3.35
N TRP A 113 8.46 8.35 3.82
CA TRP A 113 9.20 7.82 4.97
C TRP A 113 10.72 7.80 4.77
N THR A 114 11.18 7.85 3.53
CA THR A 114 12.61 8.00 3.23
C THR A 114 13.22 9.29 3.78
N ALA A 115 12.41 10.35 3.95
CA ALA A 115 12.85 11.61 4.55
C ALA A 115 13.10 11.53 6.07
N THR A 116 12.59 10.48 6.74
CA THR A 116 12.81 10.26 8.18
C THR A 116 13.97 9.30 8.48
N GLY A 117 14.70 8.88 7.46
CA GLY A 117 15.79 7.91 7.58
C GLY A 117 15.34 6.45 7.51
N TRP A 118 14.06 6.19 7.27
CA TRP A 118 13.57 4.83 6.97
C TRP A 118 13.97 4.40 5.55
N SER A 119 14.26 3.11 5.37
CA SER A 119 14.55 2.50 4.06
C SER A 119 13.80 1.19 3.90
N ARG A 120 13.56 0.78 2.64
CA ARG A 120 12.91 -0.51 2.34
C ARG A 120 13.60 -1.71 2.99
N SER A 121 14.93 -1.66 3.11
CA SER A 121 15.73 -2.70 3.77
C SER A 121 15.53 -2.80 5.28
N ALA A 122 15.00 -1.76 5.93
CA ALA A 122 14.62 -1.79 7.33
C ALA A 122 13.31 -2.56 7.57
N GLY A 123 12.56 -2.90 6.51
CA GLY A 123 11.31 -3.63 6.61
C GLY A 123 10.12 -2.74 7.03
N VAL A 124 9.00 -3.40 7.31
CA VAL A 124 7.80 -2.73 7.81
C VAL A 124 8.02 -2.35 9.29
N PRO A 125 7.87 -1.06 9.66
CA PRO A 125 8.06 -0.63 11.04
C PRO A 125 6.93 -1.15 11.95
N SER A 126 7.22 -1.23 13.24
CA SER A 126 6.19 -1.43 14.27
C SER A 126 5.24 -0.23 14.31
N CYS A 127 3.97 -0.45 14.66
CA CYS A 127 3.02 0.65 14.74
C CYS A 127 3.47 1.70 15.75
N PRO A 128 3.57 2.98 15.36
CA PRO A 128 4.06 4.00 16.25
C PRO A 128 3.07 4.20 17.39
N THR A 129 3.62 4.47 18.58
CA THR A 129 2.85 4.84 19.77
C THR A 129 2.67 6.36 19.91
N ALA A 130 3.13 7.15 18.93
CA ALA A 130 3.06 8.61 18.90
C ALA A 130 3.02 9.16 17.47
N ALA A 131 2.44 10.35 17.30
CA ALA A 131 2.02 10.97 16.02
C ALA A 131 3.15 11.48 15.09
N THR A 132 4.43 11.14 15.29
CA THR A 132 5.56 11.79 14.59
C THR A 132 5.98 11.10 13.29
N SER A 133 5.09 10.39 12.61
CA SER A 133 5.45 9.63 11.40
C SER A 133 4.82 10.21 10.14
N PRO A 134 5.50 10.17 8.97
CA PRO A 134 4.95 10.66 7.71
C PRO A 134 3.65 9.94 7.34
N TYR A 135 2.81 10.69 6.64
CA TYR A 135 1.43 10.33 6.39
C TYR A 135 1.19 9.94 4.92
N PRO A 136 0.38 8.89 4.64
CA PRO A 136 -0.12 7.89 5.57
C PRO A 136 0.98 6.95 6.05
N GLY A 137 0.88 6.49 7.30
CA GLY A 137 1.76 5.47 7.84
C GLY A 137 1.30 4.05 7.50
N CYS A 138 2.24 3.11 7.49
CA CYS A 138 1.93 1.69 7.45
C CYS A 138 2.81 0.92 8.43
N CYS A 139 2.24 -0.06 9.12
CA CYS A 139 2.96 -0.77 10.17
C CYS A 139 2.48 -2.20 10.40
N ASN A 140 3.32 -2.97 11.08
CA ASN A 140 2.98 -4.30 11.57
C ASN A 140 2.45 -4.21 13.01
N ARG A 141 1.31 -4.84 13.29
CA ARG A 141 0.71 -4.98 14.63
C ARG A 141 0.99 -6.35 15.21
#